data_AF-A0A3M1AHN6-F1
#
_entry.id   AF-A0A3M1AHN6-F1
#
_cell.length_a   1.000
_cell.length_b   1.000
_cell.length_c   1.000
_cell.angle_alpha   90.00
_cell.angle_beta   90.00
_cell.angle_gamma   90.00
#
_symmetry.space_group_name_H-M   'P 1'
#
loop_
_entity.id
_entity.type
_entity.pdbx_description
1 polymer ?
#
loop_
_entity_poly.entity_id
_entity_poly.type
_entity_poly.pdbx_seq_one_letter_code
_entity_poly.pdbx_strand_id
1 'polypeptide(L)' 'AAQGIEIRSRSYRGIAEEAPGAYKDVAEVVEAAHRAGLARKVARLRPMICIKG' A
#
# COMPACT_ATOMS: atom_id res chain seq x y z
N ALA A 1 1.51 3.43 -13.05
CA ALA A 1 1.97 2.50 -14.10
C ALA A 1 3.48 2.20 -14.07
N ALA A 2 4.37 3.14 -13.70
CA ALA A 2 5.82 2.94 -13.80
C ALA A 2 6.47 1.91 -12.84
N GLN A 3 5.71 1.31 -11.91
CA GLN A 3 6.26 0.37 -10.92
C GLN A 3 6.01 -1.11 -11.26
N GLY A 4 5.52 -1.42 -12.47
CA GLY A 4 5.17 -2.80 -12.85
C GLY A 4 3.96 -3.36 -12.08
N ILE A 5 3.03 -2.48 -11.68
CA ILE A 5 1.79 -2.84 -10.98
C ILE A 5 0.63 -2.48 -11.89
N GLU A 6 -0.15 -3.50 -12.27
CA GLU A 6 -1.35 -3.34 -13.09
C GLU A 6 -2.52 -2.88 -12.22
N ILE A 7 -3.25 -1.86 -12.65
CA ILE A 7 -4.42 -1.33 -11.91
C ILE A 7 -5.67 -1.48 -12.77
N ARG A 8 -6.68 -2.16 -12.23
CA ARG A 8 -8.00 -2.28 -12.86
C ARG A 8 -9.05 -1.64 -11.97
N SER A 9 -9.78 -0.65 -12.49
CA SER A 9 -10.89 -0.03 -11.77
C SER A 9 -11.95 0.48 -12.73
N ARG A 10 -13.16 0.69 -12.20
CA ARG A 10 -14.27 1.34 -12.88
C ARG A 10 -14.21 2.87 -12.77
N SER A 11 -13.42 3.42 -11.83
CA SER A 11 -13.38 4.85 -11.53
C SER A 11 -11.95 5.38 -11.38
N TYR A 12 -11.56 6.28 -12.28
CA TYR A 12 -10.29 7.00 -12.16
C TYR A 12 -10.25 7.94 -10.95
N ARG A 13 -11.40 8.50 -10.56
CA ARG A 13 -11.52 9.33 -9.36
C ARG A 13 -11.21 8.53 -8.10
N GLY A 14 -11.79 7.33 -7.96
CA GLY A 14 -11.52 6.46 -6.82
C GLY A 14 -10.04 6.06 -6.74
N ILE A 15 -9.41 5.77 -7.88
CA ILE A 15 -7.95 5.54 -7.93
C ILE A 15 -7.17 6.75 -7.42
N ALA A 16 -7.57 7.97 -7.79
CA ALA A 16 -6.87 9.19 -7.37
C ALA A 16 -7.00 9.44 -5.86
N GLU A 17 -8.17 9.17 -5.29
CA GLU A 17 -8.42 9.28 -3.84
C GLU A 17 -7.61 8.27 -3.03
N GLU A 18 -7.31 7.09 -3.60
CA GLU A 18 -6.50 6.03 -2.98
C GLU A 18 -5.04 5.99 -3.47
N ALA A 19 -4.57 7.03 -4.16
CA ALA A 19 -3.20 7.06 -4.66
C ALA A 19 -2.19 6.94 -3.49
N PRO A 20 -0.98 6.40 -3.70
CA PRO A 20 -0.01 6.19 -2.60
C PRO A 20 0.26 7.43 -1.75
N GLY A 21 0.22 8.63 -2.34
CA GLY A 21 0.40 9.90 -1.62
C GLY A 21 -0.75 10.30 -0.70
N ALA A 22 -1.91 9.64 -0.78
CA ALA A 22 -3.03 9.82 0.15
C ALA A 22 -2.80 9.12 1.50
N TYR A 23 -1.81 8.22 1.57
CA TYR A 23 -1.50 7.44 2.77
C TYR A 23 -0.12 7.77 3.34
N LYS A 24 0.07 7.42 4.61
CA LYS A 24 1.39 7.43 5.26
C LYS A 24 2.29 6.36 4.64
N ASP A 25 3.60 6.49 4.84
CA ASP A 25 4.51 5.38 4.57
C ASP A 25 4.21 4.21 5.53
N VAL A 26 3.68 3.12 4.97
CA VAL A 26 3.33 1.92 5.73
C VAL A 26 4.56 1.27 6.36
N ALA A 27 5.75 1.43 5.78
CA ALA A 27 6.99 0.89 6.35
C ALA A 27 7.29 1.59 7.69
N GLU A 28 7.17 2.91 7.77
CA GLU A 28 7.37 3.65 9.02
C GLU A 28 6.38 3.23 10.11
N VAL A 29 5.11 3.04 9.75
CA VAL A 29 4.07 2.57 10.68
C VAL A 29 4.40 1.18 11.22
N VAL A 30 4.78 0.25 10.34
CA VAL A 30 5.16 -1.12 10.74
C VAL A 30 6.42 -1.11 11.62
N GLU A 31 7.42 -0.29 11.30
CA GLU A 31 8.63 -0.17 12.11
C GLU A 31 8.36 0.44 13.50
N ALA A 32 7.42 1.36 13.62
CA ALA A 32 7.00 1.90 14.91
C ALA A 32 6.36 0.79 15.78
N ALA A 33 5.40 0.04 15.23
CA ALA A 33 4.74 -1.05 15.94
C ALA A 33 5.72 -2.18 16.33
N HIS A 34 6.68 -2.48 15.46
CA HIS A 34 7.70 -3.49 15.74
C HIS A 34 8.65 -3.07 16.86
N ARG A 35 9.16 -1.83 16.82
CA ARG A 35 10.05 -1.30 17.86
C ARG A 35 9.36 -1.15 19.21
N ALA A 36 8.05 -0.90 19.22
CA ALA A 36 7.24 -0.87 20.42
C ALA A 36 6.95 -2.28 21.01
N GLY A 37 7.36 -3.35 20.34
CA GLY A 37 7.09 -4.72 20.77
C GLY A 37 5.62 -5.17 20.61
N LEU A 38 4.81 -4.38 19.88
CA LEU A 38 3.38 -4.65 19.69
C LEU A 38 3.13 -5.72 18.61
N ALA A 39 4.04 -5.84 17.65
CA ALA A 39 3.96 -6.82 16.58
C ALA A 39 5.36 -7.26 16.10
N ARG A 40 5.47 -8.50 15.63
CA ARG A 40 6.70 -9.01 15.01
C ARG A 40 6.61 -8.86 13.49
N LYS A 41 7.65 -8.30 12.86
CA LYS A 41 7.81 -8.34 11.40
C LYS A 41 8.08 -9.77 10.94
N VAL A 42 7.37 -10.21 9.91
CA VAL A 42 7.48 -11.58 9.36
C VAL A 42 7.88 -11.54 7.90
N ALA A 43 7.11 -10.84 7.06
CA ALA A 43 7.37 -10.72 5.64
C ALA A 43 6.87 -9.37 5.11
N ARG A 44 7.41 -8.95 3.95
CA ARG A 44 6.91 -7.79 3.19
C ARG A 44 6.47 -8.26 1.81
N LEU A 45 5.29 -7.83 1.39
CA LEU A 45 4.71 -8.15 0.09
C LEU A 45 4.81 -6.95 -0.85
N ARG A 46 4.90 -7.23 -2.15
CA ARG A 46 4.81 -6.23 -3.23
C ARG A 46 3.63 -6.62 -4.13
N PRO A 47 2.69 -5.71 -4.42
CA PRO A 47 1.58 -6.03 -5.31
C PRO A 47 2.05 -6.18 -6.76
N MET A 48 1.38 -7.05 -7.50
CA MET A 48 1.53 -7.20 -8.95
C MET A 48 0.32 -6.62 -9.70
N ILE A 49 -0.88 -6.81 -9.15
CA ILE A 49 -2.14 -6.32 -9.71
C ILE A 49 -3.01 -5.78 -8.57
N CYS A 50 -3.64 -4.62 -8.76
CA CYS A 50 -4.63 -4.05 -7.86
C CYS A 50 -5.96 -3.86 -8.59
N ILE A 51 -7.01 -4.53 -8.11
CA ILE A 51 -8.38 -4.38 -8.65
C ILE A 51 -9.19 -3.57 -7.64
N LYS A 52 -9.69 -2.41 -8.05
CA LYS A 52 -10.41 -1.45 -7.19
C LYS A 52 -11.84 -1.19 -7.71
N GLY A 53 -12.80 -1.13 -6.79
CA GLY A 53 -14.23 -0.90 -7.08
C GLY A 53 -14.53 0.56 -7.40
#